data_AF-A0A257PQ84-F1
#
_entry.id   AF-A0A257PQ84-F1
#
_cell.length_a   1.000
_cell.length_b   1.000
_cell.length_c   1.000
_cell.angle_alpha   90.00
_cell.angle_beta   90.00
_cell.angle_gamma   90.00
#
_symmetry.space_group_name_H-M   'P 1'
#
loop_
_entity.id
_entity.type
_entity.pdbx_description
1 polymer ?
#
loop_
_entity_poly.entity_id
_entity_poly.type
_entity_poly.pdbx_seq_one_letter_code
_entity_poly.pdbx_strand_id
1 'polypeptide(L)' 'MQTTLPAISLVAVPGRRRRTIELAQEIERRGFAGIFSPSMFGNMSLCEALAWNTQRIPFGTAIARDA' A
#
# COMPACT_ATOMS: atom_id res chain seq x y z
N MET A 1 16.87 7.86 -19.23
CA MET A 1 16.07 8.18 -18.03
C MET A 1 15.40 6.88 -17.59
N GLN A 2 15.68 6.37 -16.39
CA GLN A 2 14.92 5.23 -15.86
C GLN A 2 13.52 5.74 -15.53
N THR A 3 12.52 5.28 -16.27
CA THR A 3 11.11 5.58 -15.97
C THR A 3 10.69 4.70 -14.79
N THR A 4 10.66 5.27 -13.59
CA THR A 4 10.07 4.63 -12.41
C THR A 4 8.61 4.28 -12.71
N LEU A 5 8.16 3.08 -12.31
CA LEU A 5 6.74 2.72 -12.45
C LEU A 5 5.89 3.69 -11.58
N PRO A 6 4.67 4.06 -12.02
CA PRO A 6 3.84 5.03 -11.31
C PRO A 6 3.48 4.54 -9.89
N ALA A 7 3.00 5.41 -9.02
CA ALA A 7 2.46 4.96 -7.73
C ALA A 7 1.13 4.20 -7.92
N ILE A 8 0.80 3.28 -7.00
CA ILE A 8 -0.44 2.49 -7.03
C ILE A 8 -1.37 2.91 -5.90
N SER A 9 -2.68 3.00 -6.20
CA SER A 9 -3.72 3.02 -5.18
C SER A 9 -4.07 1.59 -4.76
N LEU A 10 -3.88 1.23 -3.49
CA LEU A 10 -4.10 -0.13 -2.95
C LEU A 10 -5.17 -0.12 -1.84
N VAL A 11 -6.17 -0.97 -2.00
CA VAL A 11 -7.24 -1.17 -1.01
C VAL A 11 -7.13 -2.57 -0.42
N ALA A 12 -7.13 -2.67 0.91
CA ALA A 12 -7.24 -3.93 1.60
C ALA A 12 -8.70 -4.41 1.58
N VAL A 13 -8.94 -5.57 0.97
CA VAL A 13 -10.29 -6.16 0.90
C VAL A 13 -10.48 -7.17 2.04
N PRO A 14 -11.60 -7.15 2.77
CA PRO A 14 -11.92 -8.18 3.77
C PRO A 14 -11.74 -9.60 3.22
N GLY A 15 -11.12 -10.48 4.01
CA GLY A 15 -10.79 -11.85 3.60
C GLY A 15 -9.58 -11.99 2.66
N ARG A 16 -8.92 -10.89 2.25
CA ARG A 16 -7.77 -10.90 1.33
C ARG A 16 -6.47 -10.35 1.92
N ARG A 17 -6.41 -10.11 3.24
CA ARG A 17 -5.28 -9.47 3.94
C ARG A 17 -3.91 -10.00 3.52
N ARG A 18 -3.68 -11.32 3.59
CA ARG A 18 -2.40 -11.93 3.20
C ARG A 18 -2.00 -11.61 1.76
N ARG A 19 -2.96 -11.70 0.83
CA ARG A 19 -2.69 -11.44 -0.59
C ARG A 19 -2.46 -9.96 -0.88
N THR A 20 -3.09 -9.06 -0.12
CA THR A 20 -2.78 -7.62 -0.16
C THR A 20 -1.32 -7.35 0.24
N ILE A 21 -0.80 -8.06 1.25
CA ILE A 21 0.59 -7.92 1.69
C ILE A 21 1.58 -8.51 0.67
N GLU A 22 1.30 -9.70 0.15
CA GLU A 22 2.10 -10.31 -0.93
C GLU A 22 2.16 -9.39 -2.16
N LEU A 23 1.05 -8.72 -2.49
CA LEU A 23 1.02 -7.74 -3.57
C LEU A 23 1.86 -6.49 -3.26
N ALA A 24 1.85 -5.99 -2.02
CA ALA A 24 2.68 -4.84 -1.64
C ALA A 24 4.19 -5.14 -1.78
N GLN A 25 4.62 -6.34 -1.41
CA GLN A 25 6.00 -6.80 -1.60
C GLN A 25 6.38 -6.88 -3.09
N GLU A 26 5.46 -7.35 -3.93
CA GLU A 26 5.67 -7.41 -5.38
C GLU A 26 5.73 -6.01 -6.01
N ILE A 27 4.88 -5.08 -5.55
CA ILE A 27 4.90 -3.68 -5.97
C ILE A 27 6.26 -3.04 -5.62
N GLU A 28 6.78 -3.27 -4.41
CA GLU A 28 8.12 -2.81 -4.03
C GLU A 28 9.21 -3.43 -4.91
N ARG A 29 9.18 -4.77 -5.08
CA ARG A 29 10.18 -5.51 -5.87
C ARG A 29 10.26 -5.04 -7.32
N ARG A 30 9.11 -4.65 -7.90
CA ARG A 30 9.02 -4.15 -9.28
C ARG A 30 9.45 -2.69 -9.45
N GLY A 31 9.67 -1.95 -8.36
CA GLY A 31 10.15 -0.57 -8.42
C GLY A 31 9.05 0.45 -8.76
N PHE A 32 7.84 0.24 -8.24
CA PHE A 32 6.80 1.27 -8.25
C PHE A 32 7.17 2.44 -7.35
N ALA A 33 6.72 3.64 -7.73
CA ALA A 33 7.06 4.87 -7.02
C ALA A 33 6.42 4.98 -5.62
N GLY A 34 5.41 4.18 -5.30
CA GLY A 34 4.77 4.17 -3.97
C GLY A 34 3.43 3.42 -3.92
N ILE A 35 2.92 3.25 -2.71
CA ILE A 35 1.60 2.65 -2.42
C ILE A 35 0.75 3.65 -1.63
N PHE A 36 -0.42 4.02 -2.15
CA PHE A 36 -1.33 4.94 -1.46
C PHE A 36 -2.67 4.26 -1.20
N SER A 37 -3.14 4.31 0.04
CA SER A 37 -4.44 3.76 0.40
C SER A 37 -5.51 4.86 0.41
N PRO A 38 -6.61 4.75 -0.37
CA PRO A 38 -7.75 5.64 -0.20
C PRO A 38 -8.43 5.37 1.14
N SER A 39 -9.27 6.30 1.62
CA SER A 39 -10.03 6.17 2.88
C SER A 39 -11.16 5.13 2.79
N MET A 40 -10.82 3.90 2.42
CA MET A 40 -11.70 2.73 2.39
C MET A 40 -11.11 1.67 3.29
N PHE A 41 -11.88 1.20 4.28
CA PHE A 41 -11.54 0.09 5.17
C PHE A 41 -10.20 0.24 5.90
N GLY A 42 -10.20 0.70 7.16
CA GLY A 42 -9.06 0.57 8.08
C GLY A 42 -7.71 1.01 7.49
N ASN A 43 -7.66 2.16 6.84
CA ASN A 43 -6.51 2.61 6.06
C ASN A 43 -5.20 2.74 6.87
N MET A 44 -5.26 3.16 8.14
CA MET A 44 -4.09 3.17 9.03
C MET A 44 -3.57 1.78 9.34
N SER A 45 -4.46 0.80 9.56
CA SER A 45 -4.07 -0.59 9.78
C SER A 45 -3.43 -1.22 8.53
N LEU A 46 -3.83 -0.77 7.33
CA LEU A 46 -3.13 -1.14 6.10
C LEU A 46 -1.72 -0.53 6.08
N CYS A 47 -1.56 0.78 6.37
CA CYS A 47 -0.24 1.41 6.41
C CYS A 47 0.71 0.75 7.43
N GLU A 48 0.22 0.37 8.61
CA GLU A 48 0.99 -0.40 9.59
C GLU A 48 1.46 -1.74 9.02
N ALA A 49 0.55 -2.48 8.37
CA ALA A 49 0.89 -3.76 7.76
C ALA A 49 1.89 -3.61 6.59
N LEU A 50 1.81 -2.52 5.81
CA LEU A 50 2.79 -2.19 4.78
C LEU A 50 4.17 -1.91 5.40
N ALA A 51 4.21 -1.10 6.47
CA ALA A 51 5.45 -0.79 7.20
C ALA A 51 6.17 -2.05 7.71
N TRP A 52 5.40 -3.03 8.18
CA TRP A 52 5.96 -4.28 8.69
C TRP A 52 6.49 -5.21 7.59
N ASN A 53 5.93 -5.14 6.39
CA ASN A 53 6.16 -6.16 5.34
C ASN A 53 6.90 -5.64 4.10
N THR A 54 7.29 -4.37 4.09
CA THR A 54 8.08 -3.73 3.03
C THR A 54 9.28 -3.00 3.65
N GLN A 55 10.29 -2.67 2.85
CA GLN A 55 11.55 -2.14 3.38
C GLN A 55 11.81 -0.67 3.06
N ARG A 56 11.37 -0.21 1.88
CA ARG A 56 11.82 1.05 1.28
C ARG A 56 10.74 1.78 0.49
N ILE A 57 9.69 1.10 0.03
CA ILE A 57 8.65 1.73 -0.77
C ILE A 57 7.91 2.78 0.07
N PRO A 58 7.80 4.05 -0.39
CA PRO A 58 7.01 5.03 0.31
C PRO A 58 5.53 4.64 0.22
N PHE A 59 4.83 4.81 1.34
CA PHE A 59 3.40 4.61 1.39
C PHE A 59 2.70 5.69 2.22
N GLY A 60 1.41 5.84 1.99
CA GLY A 60 0.57 6.76 2.74
C GLY A 60 -0.90 6.43 2.58
N THR A 61 -1.72 7.16 3.32
CA THR A 61 -3.17 7.09 3.16
C THR A 61 -3.76 8.47 2.98
N ALA A 62 -4.92 8.53 2.32
CA ALA A 62 -5.77 9.70 2.37
C ALA A 62 -6.22 9.95 3.82
N ILE A 63 -6.50 11.23 4.13
CA ILE A 63 -7.07 11.61 5.41
C ILE A 63 -8.47 10.99 5.48
N ALA A 64 -8.69 10.08 6.43
CA ALA A 64 -10.01 9.58 6.75
C ALA A 64 -10.58 10.40 7.91
N ARG A 65 -11.88 10.71 7.83
CA ARG A 65 -12.67 11.04 9.01
C ARG A 65 -12.98 9.71 9.69
N ASP A 66 -12.72 9.61 10.99
CA ASP A 66 -13.24 8.51 11.80
C ASP A 66 -14.76 8.48 11.66
N ALA A 67 -15.30 7.34 11.23
CA ALA A 67 -16.74 7.10 11.14
C ALA A 67 -17.28 6.65 12.50
#